data_AF-A0A8X6P3N8-F1
#
_entry.id   AF-A0A8X6P3N8-F1
#
_cell.length_a   1.000
_cell.length_b   1.000
_cell.length_c   1.000
_cell.angle_alpha   90.00
_cell.angle_beta   90.00
_cell.angle_gamma   90.00
#
_symmetry.space_group_name_H-M   'P 1'
#
loop_
_entity.id
_entity.type
_entity.pdbx_description
1 polymer ?
#
loop_
_entity_poly.entity_id
_entity_poly.type
_entity_poly.pdbx_seq_one_letter_code
_entity_poly.pdbx_strand_id
1 'polypeptide(L)'
;MGRPKLSPEEALQRKRESIRKSKQRPEAKERHRELERIRRAKKRAEREATRPRSNKNDRREKLREAKRKARADPVKRAHEELLRRKRRRRLAGLTDDVDKNPRLDTFASSIERLWDKTVSNYLMAISDGPDQRCICCDGLWFKESISSHSKLAFQDKKISADVIERIFPSDIDEGQFCSTCMSCILMDKVPPLAVSNRFKCPDQPTCLSAVND
;
A
#
# COMPACT_ATOMS: atom_id res chain seq x y z
N MET A 1 42.33 2.98 -26.43
CA MET A 1 41.47 2.45 -25.35
C MET A 1 40.29 3.41 -25.13
N GLY A 2 39.18 3.23 -25.86
CA GLY A 2 38.01 4.11 -25.75
C GLY A 2 37.23 3.84 -24.46
N ARG A 3 36.87 4.89 -23.71
CA ARG A 3 36.01 4.75 -22.51
C ARG A 3 34.64 4.19 -22.92
N PRO A 4 34.10 3.17 -22.23
CA PRO A 4 32.75 2.67 -22.48
C PRO A 4 31.74 3.81 -22.31
N LYS A 5 30.81 3.94 -23.26
CA LYS A 5 29.69 4.89 -23.14
C LYS A 5 28.80 4.43 -21.99
N LEU A 6 28.62 5.29 -20.98
CA LEU A 6 27.70 5.04 -19.85
C LEU A 6 26.28 4.78 -20.36
N SER A 7 25.57 3.89 -19.68
CA SER A 7 24.16 3.65 -19.98
C SER A 7 23.36 4.97 -19.88
N PRO A 8 22.37 5.21 -20.76
CA PRO A 8 21.54 6.42 -20.71
C PRO A 8 20.93 6.69 -19.32
N GLU A 9 20.62 5.62 -18.58
CA GLU A 9 20.04 5.69 -17.24
C GLU A 9 21.06 6.17 -16.19
N GLU A 10 22.30 5.67 -16.26
CA GLU A 10 23.40 6.08 -15.38
C GLU A 10 23.83 7.53 -15.63
N ALA A 11 23.82 7.97 -16.89
CA ALA A 11 24.10 9.35 -17.26
C ALA A 11 23.04 10.32 -16.68
N LEU A 12 21.77 9.91 -16.66
CA LEU A 12 20.67 10.70 -16.08
C LEU A 12 20.77 10.76 -14.56
N GLN A 13 21.10 9.64 -13.90
CA GLN A 13 21.30 9.59 -12.45
C GLN A 13 22.46 10.49 -12.02
N ARG A 14 23.60 10.47 -12.72
CA ARG A 14 24.73 11.36 -12.46
C ARG A 14 24.39 12.84 -12.61
N LYS A 15 23.60 13.21 -13.63
CA LYS A 15 23.10 14.59 -13.79
C LYS A 15 22.21 15.01 -12.61
N ARG A 16 21.29 14.15 -12.19
CA ARG A 16 20.39 14.41 -11.04
C ARG A 16 21.16 14.57 -9.73
N GLU A 17 22.14 13.71 -9.48
CA GLU A 17 23.01 13.82 -8.30
C GLU A 17 23.89 15.07 -8.33
N SER A 18 24.45 15.42 -9.49
CA SER A 18 25.24 16.64 -9.66
C SER A 18 24.42 17.90 -9.34
N ILE A 19 23.17 17.97 -9.83
CA ILE A 19 22.24 19.06 -9.53
C ILE A 19 21.90 19.07 -8.03
N ARG A 20 21.64 17.91 -7.42
CA ARG A 20 21.36 17.79 -5.98
C ARG A 20 22.53 18.27 -5.13
N LYS A 21 23.76 17.84 -5.46
CA LYS A 21 24.99 18.24 -4.78
C LYS A 21 25.28 19.74 -4.98
N SER A 22 25.05 20.27 -6.17
CA SER A 22 25.17 21.71 -6.47
C SER A 22 24.23 22.57 -5.62
N LYS A 23 22.96 22.16 -5.48
CA LYS A 23 21.97 22.84 -4.60
C LYS A 23 22.29 22.71 -3.10
N GLN A 24 23.06 21.71 -2.70
CA GLN A 24 23.49 21.52 -1.31
C GLN A 24 24.76 22.30 -0.94
N ARG A 25 25.48 22.86 -1.92
CA ARG A 25 26.66 23.69 -1.67
C ARG A 25 26.33 24.89 -0.77
N PRO A 26 27.21 25.26 0.17
CA PRO A 26 26.98 26.38 1.08
C PRO A 26 26.63 27.68 0.37
N GLU A 27 27.35 28.00 -0.71
CA GLU A 27 27.17 29.20 -1.53
C GLU A 27 25.76 29.28 -2.16
N ALA A 28 25.21 28.15 -2.61
CA ALA A 28 23.87 28.11 -3.21
C ALA A 28 22.77 28.34 -2.14
N LYS A 29 22.98 27.82 -0.92
CA LYS A 29 22.08 28.04 0.21
C LYS A 29 22.13 29.49 0.69
N GLU A 30 23.30 30.13 0.68
CA GLU A 30 23.47 31.52 1.06
C GLU A 30 22.77 32.47 0.07
N ARG A 31 22.99 32.27 -1.23
CA ARG A 31 22.26 33.01 -2.29
C ARG A 31 20.74 32.89 -2.16
N HIS A 32 20.24 31.69 -1.83
CA HIS A 32 18.80 31.50 -1.60
C HIS A 32 18.30 32.29 -0.38
N ARG A 33 19.05 32.31 0.71
CA ARG A 33 18.69 33.09 1.92
C ARG A 33 18.69 34.58 1.64
N GLU A 34 19.65 35.07 0.87
CA GLU A 34 19.73 36.48 0.47
C GLU A 34 18.55 36.90 -0.41
N LEU A 35 18.18 36.10 -1.41
CA LEU A 35 17.00 36.34 -2.23
C LEU A 35 15.70 36.37 -1.41
N GLU A 36 15.55 35.48 -0.43
CA GLU A 36 14.42 35.50 0.51
C GLU A 36 14.40 36.77 1.36
N ARG A 37 15.57 37.26 1.82
CA ARG A 37 15.66 38.52 2.57
C ARG A 37 15.21 39.71 1.72
N ILE A 38 15.70 39.81 0.48
CA ILE A 38 15.32 40.87 -0.47
C ILE A 38 13.81 40.82 -0.76
N ARG A 39 13.27 39.63 -1.03
CA ARG A 39 11.84 39.43 -1.28
C ARG A 39 10.98 39.89 -0.09
N ARG A 40 11.39 39.54 1.13
CA ARG A 40 10.68 39.96 2.37
C ARG A 40 10.75 41.47 2.57
N ALA A 41 11.90 42.10 2.30
CA ALA A 41 12.06 43.55 2.39
C ALA A 41 11.16 44.27 1.38
N LYS A 42 11.14 43.82 0.11
CA LYS A 42 10.27 44.37 -0.95
C LYS A 42 8.79 44.29 -0.56
N LYS A 43 8.35 43.13 -0.03
CA LYS A 43 6.96 42.94 0.41
C LYS A 43 6.58 43.82 1.62
N ARG A 44 7.53 44.13 2.51
CA ARG A 44 7.30 45.07 3.62
C ARG A 44 7.15 46.50 3.11
N ALA A 45 8.06 46.94 2.23
CA ALA A 45 8.00 48.26 1.63
C ALA A 45 6.70 48.48 0.84
N GLU A 46 6.27 47.48 0.08
CA GLU A 46 5.00 47.52 -0.68
C GLU A 46 3.77 47.64 0.24
N ARG A 47 3.75 46.91 1.36
CA ARG A 47 2.70 47.01 2.38
C ARG A 47 2.69 48.36 3.09
N GLU A 48 3.86 48.97 3.24
CA GLU A 48 4.00 50.27 3.89
C GLU A 48 3.59 51.41 2.95
N ALA A 49 3.92 51.30 1.66
CA ALA A 49 3.47 52.21 0.60
C ALA A 49 1.95 52.16 0.36
N THR A 50 1.35 50.97 0.47
CA THR A 50 -0.11 50.77 0.30
C THR A 50 -0.90 50.97 1.60
N ARG A 51 -0.25 51.30 2.72
CA ARG A 51 -0.95 51.49 3.99
C ARG A 51 -1.67 52.84 3.98
N PRO A 52 -3.01 52.88 3.91
CA PRO A 52 -3.73 54.14 3.97
C PRO A 52 -3.43 54.81 5.32
N ARG A 53 -3.06 56.09 5.31
CA ARG A 53 -3.00 56.95 6.50
C ARG A 53 -4.43 57.25 6.98
N SER A 54 -5.18 56.21 7.36
CA SER A 54 -6.53 56.40 7.92
C SER A 54 -6.39 57.05 9.30
N ASN A 55 -7.12 58.13 9.53
CA ASN A 55 -7.16 58.81 10.81
C ASN A 55 -7.51 57.79 11.92
N LYS A 56 -6.69 57.70 12.98
CA LYS A 56 -6.82 56.65 14.03
C LYS A 56 -8.25 56.60 14.62
N ASN A 57 -8.93 57.74 14.65
CA ASN A 57 -10.29 57.88 15.15
C ASN A 57 -11.35 57.24 14.24
N ASP A 58 -11.28 57.44 12.91
CA ASP A 58 -12.19 56.84 11.93
C ASP A 58 -12.11 55.30 11.96
N ARG A 59 -10.89 54.76 12.07
CA ARG A 59 -10.68 53.31 12.20
C ARG A 59 -11.26 52.75 13.51
N ARG A 60 -11.20 53.53 14.60
CA ARG A 60 -11.73 53.13 15.91
C ARG A 60 -13.25 53.14 15.90
N GLU A 61 -13.86 54.09 15.21
CA GLU A 61 -15.31 54.23 15.05
C GLU A 61 -15.89 53.12 14.17
N LYS A 62 -15.30 52.88 13.00
CA LYS A 62 -15.67 51.74 12.13
C LYS A 62 -15.54 50.40 12.84
N LEU A 63 -14.52 50.24 13.69
CA LEU A 63 -14.35 49.03 14.49
C LEU A 63 -15.44 48.90 15.58
N ARG A 64 -15.84 50.00 16.22
CA ARG A 64 -16.95 50.01 17.18
C ARG A 64 -18.27 49.67 16.51
N GLU A 65 -18.53 50.22 15.33
CA GLU A 65 -19.74 49.94 14.56
C GLU A 65 -19.78 48.49 14.05
N ALA A 66 -18.67 47.98 13.52
CA ALA A 66 -18.55 46.58 13.14
C ALA A 66 -18.79 45.62 14.31
N LYS A 67 -18.30 45.97 15.52
CA LYS A 67 -18.57 45.21 16.74
C LYS A 67 -20.04 45.28 17.15
N ARG A 68 -20.72 46.44 17.00
CA ARG A 68 -22.16 46.56 17.24
C ARG A 68 -22.96 45.67 16.28
N LYS A 69 -22.66 45.72 14.97
CA LYS A 69 -23.32 44.88 13.96
C LYS A 69 -23.07 43.39 14.20
N ALA A 70 -21.85 43.00 14.56
CA ALA A 70 -21.52 41.61 14.89
C ALA A 70 -22.25 41.11 16.15
N ARG A 71 -22.51 41.97 17.14
CA ARG A 71 -23.29 41.63 18.34
C ARG A 71 -24.79 41.55 18.07
N ALA A 72 -25.30 42.33 17.12
CA ALA A 72 -26.72 42.28 16.75
C ALA A 72 -27.07 41.00 15.98
N ASP A 73 -26.14 40.50 15.15
CA ASP A 73 -26.31 39.33 14.30
C ASP A 73 -26.47 38.02 15.12
N PRO A 74 -27.64 37.36 15.06
CA PRO A 74 -27.92 36.14 15.83
C PRO A 74 -27.10 34.94 15.37
N VAL A 75 -26.75 34.85 14.08
CA VAL A 75 -25.96 33.74 13.52
C VAL A 75 -24.52 33.81 14.01
N LYS A 76 -23.95 35.02 14.04
CA LYS A 76 -22.59 35.22 14.58
C LYS A 76 -22.51 34.98 16.08
N ARG A 77 -23.53 35.40 16.83
CA ARG A 77 -23.62 35.09 18.27
C ARG A 77 -23.67 33.58 18.53
N ALA A 78 -24.52 32.85 17.81
CA ALA A 78 -24.62 31.40 17.94
C ALA A 78 -23.28 30.69 17.61
N HIS A 79 -22.59 31.15 16.56
CA HIS A 79 -21.28 30.63 16.19
C HIS A 79 -20.19 30.94 17.24
N GLU A 80 -20.16 32.15 17.80
CA GLU A 80 -19.22 32.52 18.86
C GLU A 80 -19.47 31.73 20.15
N GLU A 81 -20.74 31.48 20.48
CA GLU A 81 -21.14 30.64 21.61
C GLU A 81 -20.75 29.17 21.42
N LEU A 82 -20.91 28.63 20.20
CA LEU A 82 -20.42 27.31 19.83
C LEU A 82 -18.90 27.19 20.02
N LEU A 83 -18.14 28.17 19.55
CA LEU A 83 -16.68 28.20 19.72
C LEU A 83 -16.27 28.29 21.20
N ARG A 84 -16.98 29.10 21.98
CA ARG A 84 -16.75 29.24 23.43
C ARG A 84 -17.07 27.94 24.17
N ARG A 85 -18.16 27.25 23.80
CA ARG A 85 -18.53 25.92 24.33
C ARG A 85 -17.46 24.87 23.97
N LYS A 86 -16.99 24.85 22.73
CA LYS A 86 -15.91 23.95 22.27
C LYS A 86 -14.60 24.20 23.02
N ARG A 87 -14.26 25.46 23.27
CA ARG A 87 -13.08 25.84 24.06
C ARG A 87 -13.22 25.41 25.53
N ARG A 88 -14.39 25.58 26.15
CA ARG A 88 -14.67 25.12 27.52
C ARG A 88 -14.56 23.60 27.65
N ARG A 89 -15.09 22.85 26.69
CA ARG A 89 -14.94 21.37 26.64
C ARG A 89 -13.47 20.94 26.55
N ARG A 90 -12.67 21.59 25.71
CA ARG A 90 -11.21 21.35 25.61
C ARG A 90 -10.48 21.63 26.93
N LEU A 91 -10.80 22.73 27.61
CA LEU A 91 -10.21 23.08 28.91
C LEU A 91 -10.64 22.12 30.03
N ALA A 92 -11.84 21.55 29.95
CA ALA A 92 -12.37 20.59 30.91
C ALA A 92 -11.88 19.15 30.68
N GLY A 93 -10.97 18.90 29.73
CA GLY A 93 -10.51 17.55 29.39
C GLY A 93 -11.60 16.65 28.75
N LEU A 94 -12.78 17.20 28.49
CA LEU A 94 -13.86 16.56 27.73
C LEU A 94 -13.57 16.76 26.25
N THR A 95 -12.45 16.21 25.78
CA THR A 95 -12.22 16.04 24.35
C THR A 95 -13.11 14.90 23.91
N ASP A 96 -14.19 15.19 23.18
CA ASP A 96 -14.69 14.22 22.21
C ASP A 96 -13.47 13.85 21.35
N ASP A 97 -13.05 12.59 21.42
CA ASP A 97 -11.91 11.97 20.75
C ASP A 97 -11.97 12.11 19.22
N VAL A 98 -11.80 13.32 18.69
CA VAL A 98 -11.74 13.53 17.23
C VAL A 98 -10.79 14.69 16.91
N ASP A 99 -9.51 14.47 17.20
CA ASP A 99 -8.44 14.90 16.30
C ASP A 99 -7.73 13.65 15.74
N LYS A 100 -8.52 12.61 15.44
CA LYS A 100 -8.05 11.48 14.65
C LYS A 100 -7.87 11.98 13.23
N ASN A 101 -6.64 11.93 12.75
CA ASN A 101 -6.29 12.21 11.36
C ASN A 101 -7.23 11.39 10.45
N PRO A 102 -8.14 12.00 9.66
CA PRO A 102 -9.19 11.27 8.93
C PRO A 102 -8.61 10.24 7.96
N ARG A 103 -7.35 10.41 7.53
CA ARG A 103 -6.64 9.42 6.69
C ARG A 103 -6.26 8.14 7.43
N LEU A 104 -5.91 8.22 8.71
CA LEU A 104 -5.54 7.04 9.51
C LEU A 104 -6.78 6.27 9.96
N ASP A 105 -7.86 6.98 10.30
CA ASP A 105 -9.13 6.38 10.75
C ASP A 105 -9.87 5.68 9.59
N THR A 106 -9.84 6.28 8.39
CA THR A 106 -10.40 5.63 7.19
C THR A 106 -9.63 4.36 6.84
N PHE A 107 -8.30 4.37 6.99
CA PHE A 107 -7.46 3.18 6.71
C PHE A 107 -7.67 2.09 7.75
N ALA A 108 -7.69 2.43 9.05
CA ALA A 108 -7.93 1.48 10.13
C ALA A 108 -9.34 0.85 10.01
N SER A 109 -10.38 1.66 9.80
CA SER A 109 -11.74 1.17 9.56
C SER A 109 -11.86 0.35 8.27
N SER A 110 -11.11 0.69 7.23
CA SER A 110 -11.05 -0.15 6.01
C SER A 110 -10.39 -1.50 6.28
N ILE A 111 -9.32 -1.54 7.08
CA ILE A 111 -8.67 -2.80 7.49
C ILE A 111 -9.60 -3.64 8.36
N GLU A 112 -10.29 -3.05 9.33
CA GLU A 112 -11.26 -3.76 10.17
C GLU A 112 -12.38 -4.37 9.31
N ARG A 113 -12.95 -3.61 8.36
CA ARG A 113 -13.97 -4.14 7.45
C ARG A 113 -13.44 -5.24 6.53
N LEU A 114 -12.19 -5.14 6.08
CA LEU A 114 -11.53 -6.20 5.33
C LEU A 114 -11.31 -7.45 6.19
N TRP A 115 -10.94 -7.27 7.47
CA TRP A 115 -10.77 -8.35 8.43
C TRP A 115 -12.09 -9.06 8.68
N ASP A 116 -13.16 -8.34 8.99
CA ASP A 116 -14.50 -8.89 9.20
C ASP A 116 -14.98 -9.66 7.96
N LYS A 117 -14.75 -9.11 6.76
CA LYS A 117 -15.06 -9.80 5.51
C LYS A 117 -14.23 -11.08 5.35
N THR A 118 -12.95 -11.03 5.67
CA THR A 118 -12.04 -12.19 5.55
C THR A 118 -12.43 -13.29 6.53
N VAL A 119 -12.75 -12.92 7.78
CA VAL A 119 -13.24 -13.84 8.81
C VAL A 119 -14.58 -14.43 8.40
N SER A 120 -15.52 -13.62 7.91
CA SER A 120 -16.82 -14.11 7.42
C SER A 120 -16.64 -15.09 6.27
N ASN A 121 -15.79 -14.77 5.29
CA ASN A 121 -15.52 -15.67 4.17
C ASN A 121 -14.87 -16.98 4.64
N TYR A 122 -13.95 -16.91 5.60
CA TYR A 122 -13.31 -18.08 6.18
C TYR A 122 -14.32 -18.99 6.91
N LEU A 123 -15.21 -18.41 7.72
CA LEU A 123 -16.25 -19.16 8.42
C LEU A 123 -17.24 -19.80 7.44
N MET A 124 -17.62 -19.09 6.38
CA MET A 124 -18.47 -19.65 5.31
C MET A 124 -17.76 -20.80 4.57
N ALA A 125 -16.49 -20.62 4.20
CA ALA A 125 -15.73 -21.67 3.54
C ALA A 125 -15.62 -22.93 4.43
N ILE A 126 -15.39 -22.76 5.73
CA ILE A 126 -15.37 -23.89 6.67
C ILE A 126 -16.73 -24.55 6.82
N SER A 127 -17.83 -23.79 6.87
CA SER A 127 -19.16 -24.38 6.99
C SER A 127 -19.53 -25.24 5.79
N ASP A 128 -19.08 -24.84 4.60
CA ASP A 128 -19.29 -25.60 3.36
C ASP A 128 -18.36 -26.81 3.26
N GLY A 129 -17.18 -26.71 3.86
CA GLY A 129 -16.16 -27.75 3.86
C GLY A 129 -15.38 -27.84 2.54
N PRO A 130 -14.31 -28.65 2.49
CA PRO A 130 -13.53 -28.83 1.27
C PRO A 130 -14.26 -29.78 0.30
N ASP A 131 -14.66 -29.26 -0.86
CA ASP A 131 -15.40 -30.00 -1.89
C ASP A 131 -14.63 -30.13 -3.22
N GLN A 132 -13.56 -29.36 -3.40
CA GLN A 132 -12.76 -29.38 -4.63
C GLN A 132 -11.72 -30.48 -4.59
N ARG A 133 -11.65 -31.29 -5.64
CA ARG A 133 -10.77 -32.46 -5.71
C ARG A 133 -9.53 -32.14 -6.53
N CYS A 134 -8.35 -32.40 -5.96
CA CYS A 134 -7.10 -32.28 -6.71
C CYS A 134 -6.93 -33.46 -7.66
N ILE A 135 -6.76 -33.20 -8.96
CA ILE A 135 -6.54 -34.27 -9.96
C ILE A 135 -5.27 -35.08 -9.69
N CYS A 136 -4.24 -34.43 -9.13
CA CYS A 136 -2.97 -35.11 -8.87
C CYS A 136 -3.05 -36.04 -7.64
N CYS A 137 -3.47 -35.53 -6.48
CA CYS A 137 -3.43 -36.31 -5.23
C CYS A 137 -4.77 -36.83 -4.73
N ASP A 138 -5.87 -36.55 -5.44
CA ASP A 138 -7.26 -36.86 -5.09
C ASP A 138 -7.73 -36.32 -3.72
N GLY A 139 -6.93 -35.47 -3.09
CA GLY A 139 -7.28 -34.79 -1.85
C GLY A 139 -8.39 -33.74 -2.07
N LEU A 140 -9.21 -33.55 -1.02
CA LEU A 140 -10.24 -32.51 -0.97
C LEU A 140 -9.65 -31.20 -0.43
N TRP A 141 -9.97 -30.10 -1.10
CA TRP A 141 -9.47 -28.77 -0.81
C TRP A 141 -10.60 -27.74 -0.88
N PHE A 142 -10.43 -26.63 -0.16
CA PHE A 142 -11.25 -25.45 -0.36
C PHE A 142 -10.98 -24.83 -1.73
N LYS A 143 -11.98 -24.19 -2.31
CA LYS A 143 -11.90 -23.54 -3.63
C LYS A 143 -10.76 -22.53 -3.73
N GLU A 144 -10.46 -21.83 -2.65
CA GLU A 144 -9.37 -20.85 -2.55
C GLU A 144 -7.98 -21.50 -2.54
N SER A 145 -7.89 -22.78 -2.22
CA SER A 145 -6.63 -23.53 -2.05
C SER A 145 -6.23 -24.36 -3.28
N ILE A 146 -7.02 -24.26 -4.36
CA ILE A 146 -6.84 -25.06 -5.58
C ILE A 146 -6.81 -24.15 -6.81
N SER A 147 -6.02 -24.52 -7.82
CA SER A 147 -5.90 -23.74 -9.06
C SER A 147 -6.07 -24.62 -10.30
N SER A 148 -6.80 -24.10 -11.29
CA SER A 148 -7.05 -24.81 -12.55
C SER A 148 -5.86 -24.67 -13.51
N HIS A 149 -5.40 -25.78 -14.04
CA HIS A 149 -4.32 -25.84 -15.03
C HIS A 149 -4.61 -26.92 -16.08
N SER A 150 -4.16 -26.66 -17.31
CA SER A 150 -4.22 -27.62 -18.42
C SER A 150 -2.85 -28.22 -18.71
N LYS A 151 -2.81 -29.37 -19.38
CA LYS A 151 -1.57 -29.97 -19.91
C LYS A 151 -0.80 -28.96 -20.77
N LEU A 152 -1.51 -28.23 -21.64
CA LEU A 152 -0.94 -27.17 -22.48
C LEU A 152 -0.28 -26.07 -21.62
N ALA A 153 -0.92 -25.62 -20.55
CA ALA A 153 -0.36 -24.61 -19.65
C ALA A 153 0.93 -25.08 -18.95
N PHE A 154 1.11 -26.39 -18.74
CA PHE A 154 2.35 -26.95 -18.21
C PHE A 154 3.44 -27.10 -19.29
N GLN A 155 3.05 -27.46 -20.51
CA GLN A 155 3.96 -27.49 -21.66
C GLN A 155 4.53 -26.10 -21.94
N ASP A 156 3.70 -25.05 -21.90
CA ASP A 156 4.13 -23.66 -22.06
C ASP A 156 5.12 -23.22 -20.97
N LYS A 157 4.98 -23.79 -19.76
CA LYS A 157 5.89 -23.58 -18.63
C LYS A 157 7.15 -24.44 -18.69
N LYS A 158 7.35 -25.20 -19.76
CA LYS A 158 8.50 -26.11 -19.97
C LYS A 158 8.62 -27.21 -18.90
N ILE A 159 7.49 -27.69 -18.38
CA ILE A 159 7.47 -28.90 -17.55
C ILE A 159 7.66 -30.12 -18.46
N SER A 160 8.43 -31.11 -18.00
CA SER A 160 8.71 -32.32 -18.77
C SER A 160 7.43 -33.10 -19.08
N ALA A 161 7.37 -33.68 -20.29
CA ALA A 161 6.24 -34.50 -20.71
C ALA A 161 6.01 -35.69 -19.77
N ASP A 162 7.10 -36.32 -19.31
CA ASP A 162 7.08 -37.42 -18.34
C ASP A 162 6.38 -37.05 -17.02
N VAL A 163 6.61 -35.83 -16.52
CA VAL A 163 5.93 -35.35 -15.30
C VAL A 163 4.45 -35.10 -15.59
N ILE A 164 4.14 -34.47 -16.72
CA ILE A 164 2.75 -34.16 -17.12
C ILE A 164 1.91 -35.45 -17.24
N GLU A 165 2.46 -36.49 -17.89
CA GLU A 165 1.78 -37.78 -18.04
C GLU A 165 1.57 -38.50 -16.69
N ARG A 166 2.46 -38.27 -15.72
CA ARG A 166 2.38 -38.90 -14.38
C ARG A 166 1.48 -38.16 -13.39
N ILE A 167 1.04 -36.93 -13.70
CA ILE A 167 0.16 -36.13 -12.83
C ILE A 167 -1.27 -36.02 -13.36
N PHE A 168 -1.47 -36.18 -14.67
CA PHE A 168 -2.80 -36.22 -15.28
C PHE A 168 -3.26 -37.66 -15.50
N PRO A 169 -4.54 -37.97 -15.28
CA PRO A 169 -5.16 -39.17 -15.83
C PRO A 169 -5.14 -39.13 -17.37
N SER A 170 -5.10 -40.31 -18.00
CA SER A 170 -4.96 -40.44 -19.46
C SER A 170 -6.03 -39.67 -20.25
N ASP A 171 -7.26 -39.61 -19.75
CA ASP A 171 -8.42 -39.05 -20.46
C ASP A 171 -8.75 -37.59 -20.07
N ILE A 172 -7.88 -36.94 -19.28
CA ILE A 172 -8.15 -35.61 -18.74
C ILE A 172 -7.03 -34.64 -19.14
N ASP A 173 -7.38 -33.53 -19.78
CA ASP A 173 -6.42 -32.51 -20.23
C ASP A 173 -6.39 -31.25 -19.37
N GLU A 174 -7.41 -31.06 -18.51
CA GLU A 174 -7.53 -29.92 -17.61
C GLU A 174 -7.94 -30.37 -16.21
N GLY A 175 -7.40 -29.73 -15.18
CA GLY A 175 -7.63 -30.15 -13.81
C GLY A 175 -7.38 -29.09 -12.78
N GLN A 176 -7.92 -29.33 -11.58
CA GLN A 176 -7.62 -28.52 -10.41
C GLN A 176 -6.45 -29.15 -9.62
N PHE A 177 -5.50 -28.32 -9.21
CA PHE A 177 -4.30 -28.72 -8.48
C PHE A 177 -4.18 -27.97 -7.17
N CYS A 178 -3.89 -28.68 -6.08
CA CYS A 178 -3.61 -28.04 -4.80
C CYS A 178 -2.23 -27.37 -4.82
N SER A 179 -2.04 -26.38 -3.93
CA SER A 179 -0.80 -25.62 -3.81
C SER A 179 0.46 -26.48 -3.61
N THR A 180 0.34 -27.58 -2.87
CA THR A 180 1.43 -28.53 -2.64
C THR A 180 1.82 -29.26 -3.91
N CYS A 181 0.85 -29.84 -4.64
CA CYS A 181 1.12 -30.52 -5.91
C CYS A 181 1.71 -29.54 -6.92
N MET A 182 1.15 -28.33 -7.01
CA MET A 182 1.66 -27.28 -7.90
C MET A 182 3.11 -26.94 -7.62
N SER A 183 3.50 -26.84 -6.34
CA SER A 183 4.88 -26.54 -5.96
C SER A 183 5.85 -27.62 -6.43
N CYS A 184 5.48 -28.90 -6.31
CA CYS A 184 6.27 -30.02 -6.84
C CYS A 184 6.35 -29.99 -8.38
N ILE A 185 5.21 -29.79 -9.07
CA ILE A 185 5.14 -29.79 -10.54
C ILE A 185 5.99 -28.65 -11.12
N LEU A 186 5.94 -27.45 -10.51
CA LEU A 186 6.73 -26.30 -10.96
C LEU A 186 8.25 -26.51 -10.77
N MET A 187 8.65 -27.45 -9.92
CA MET A 187 10.05 -27.89 -9.79
C MET A 187 10.40 -29.05 -10.73
N ASP A 188 9.53 -29.36 -11.70
CA ASP A 188 9.65 -30.50 -12.62
C ASP A 188 9.75 -31.85 -11.87
N LYS A 189 9.00 -31.99 -10.78
CA LYS A 189 8.94 -33.19 -9.95
C LYS A 189 7.52 -33.73 -9.88
N VAL A 190 7.38 -35.05 -9.95
CA VAL A 190 6.10 -35.73 -9.70
C VAL A 190 5.81 -35.65 -8.20
N PRO A 191 4.64 -35.13 -7.78
CA PRO A 191 4.23 -35.14 -6.37
C PRO A 191 4.21 -36.59 -5.82
N PRO A 192 4.71 -36.85 -4.60
CA PRO A 192 4.72 -38.20 -4.02
C PRO A 192 3.33 -38.82 -3.91
N LEU A 193 2.31 -37.98 -3.68
CA LEU A 193 0.92 -38.38 -3.55
C LEU A 193 0.19 -38.46 -4.89
N ALA A 194 0.90 -38.41 -6.03
CA ALA A 194 0.27 -38.48 -7.34
C ALA A 194 -0.39 -39.85 -7.57
N VAL A 195 -1.72 -39.84 -7.76
CA VAL A 195 -2.53 -41.05 -7.96
C VAL A 195 -2.19 -41.73 -9.29
N SER A 196 -2.04 -40.95 -10.36
CA SER A 196 -1.60 -41.48 -11.67
C SER A 196 -0.22 -42.13 -11.62
N ASN A 197 0.65 -41.70 -10.69
CA ASN A 197 1.96 -42.31 -10.43
C ASN A 197 1.91 -43.42 -9.36
N ARG A 198 0.72 -43.89 -8.98
CA ARG A 198 0.49 -44.96 -8.00
C ARG A 198 1.19 -44.75 -6.65
N PHE A 199 1.31 -43.49 -6.21
CA PHE A 199 2.00 -43.14 -4.96
C PHE A 199 3.47 -43.61 -4.91
N LYS A 200 4.13 -43.76 -6.08
CA LYS A 200 5.51 -44.23 -6.12
C LYS A 200 6.44 -43.19 -5.45
N CYS A 201 7.07 -43.60 -4.35
CA CYS A 201 8.12 -42.82 -3.73
C CYS A 201 9.35 -42.72 -4.65
N PRO A 202 10.13 -41.62 -4.55
CA PRO A 202 11.43 -41.56 -5.20
C PRO A 202 12.33 -42.69 -4.69
N ASP A 203 13.20 -43.20 -5.57
CA ASP A 203 14.13 -44.27 -5.23
C ASP A 203 15.05 -43.83 -4.08
N GLN A 204 15.31 -44.75 -3.15
CA GLN A 204 16.20 -44.48 -2.02
C GLN A 204 17.61 -44.16 -2.56
N PRO A 205 18.21 -43.03 -2.15
CA PRO A 205 19.55 -42.70 -2.60
C PRO A 205 20.56 -43.70 -2.04
N THR A 206 21.54 -44.08 -2.85
CA THR A 206 22.56 -45.11 -2.53
C THR A 206 23.38 -44.77 -1.29
N CYS A 207 23.48 -43.50 -0.90
CA CYS A 207 24.16 -43.10 0.33
C CYS A 207 23.40 -43.48 1.62
N LEU A 208 22.10 -43.81 1.52
CA LEU A 208 21.27 -44.22 2.66
C LEU A 208 21.07 -45.73 2.75
N SER A 209 21.52 -46.51 1.76
CA SER A 209 21.37 -47.98 1.81
C SER A 209 22.33 -48.63 2.81
N ALA A 210 23.45 -47.99 3.13
CA ALA A 210 24.48 -48.52 4.05
C ALA A 210 24.14 -48.36 5.56
N VAL A 211 22.98 -47.80 5.90
CA VAL A 211 22.55 -47.58 7.31
C VAL A 211 21.61 -48.69 7.79
N ASN A 212 21.15 -49.56 6.90
CA ASN A 212 20.19 -50.64 7.20
C ASN A 212 20.84 -52.05 7.24
N ASP A 213 22.18 -52.13 7.17
CA ASP A 213 22.96 -53.35 7.45
C ASP A 213 23.54 -53.29 8.86
#